data_AF-A0A1A2ZMG8-F1
#
_entry.id   AF-A0A1A2ZMG8-F1
#
_cell.length_a   1.000
_cell.length_b   1.000
_cell.length_c   1.000
_cell.angle_alpha   90.00
_cell.angle_beta   90.00
_cell.angle_gamma   90.00
#
_symmetry.space_group_name_H-M   'P 1'
#
loop_
_entity.id
_entity.type
_entity.pdbx_description
1 polymer ?
#
loop_
_entity_poly.entity_id
_entity_poly.type
_entity_poly.pdbx_seq_one_letter_code
_entity_poly.pdbx_strand_id
1 'polypeptide(L)'
;MDADVIIVGAGLAGLVAACEVADRGMRVLILDQENSANLGGQAFWSFGGLFFVDSPEQRRLGVRDSHELALQDWLGTAAFDRPEDYWPRQWAHAYVDFAAGEKRSWLRARGLKIFPLVGWAERGGYDARGHGNSVPRFHITWGTGPALVEIFARRLRNRSSVRFAHRHRVDELIVENDAVTGVRGSVLEPSAEPRGVASTREVVGQFEFRASAVIVTSGGIGGNHEMVRANWPKRMGRVPEQLLSGVPAHVDGRMIGITEQAGARVINRDRMWHYTEGITNYDSIWPRHGIRIIPGPSSLWLDAKGKRLPAPLYPGFDTLGTLEYIAQSGSDYTWFILNAKIIEKEFALSGQEQNPDLTGRSVRELLASRARSGPPSPVQAFVDRGVDFVSANSLRELVSAMNQLPDVLPLDYSTVADEVTARDREVANRFSKDSQITAIRAARTYLGDRLGRVVAPHRLADPKAGPMIAVKLHILTRKTLGGLETDLDSRVIKSDGTPFDGLYAAGEVAGFGGGGVHGYRALEGTFLGGCIFSGRAAGRGAAGDIA
;
A
#
# COMPACT_ATOMS: atom_id res chain seq x y z
N MET A 1 -33.68 -12.54 -12.22
CA MET A 1 -32.72 -12.02 -11.23
C MET A 1 -31.65 -13.07 -11.01
N ASP A 2 -30.43 -12.79 -11.47
CA ASP A 2 -29.31 -13.74 -11.54
C ASP A 2 -28.65 -14.01 -10.18
N ALA A 3 -28.66 -13.01 -9.31
CA ALA A 3 -28.19 -13.07 -7.93
C ALA A 3 -28.97 -12.05 -7.09
N ASP A 4 -28.90 -12.16 -5.77
CA ASP A 4 -29.48 -11.14 -4.90
C ASP A 4 -28.51 -9.94 -4.80
N VAL A 5 -27.19 -10.22 -4.83
CA VAL A 5 -26.12 -9.22 -4.88
C VAL A 5 -25.08 -9.57 -5.96
N ILE A 6 -24.72 -8.60 -6.80
CA ILE A 6 -23.58 -8.66 -7.71
C ILE A 6 -22.39 -7.91 -7.11
N ILE A 7 -21.19 -8.50 -7.17
CA ILE A 7 -19.94 -7.89 -6.73
C ILE A 7 -19.01 -7.76 -7.93
N VAL A 8 -18.58 -6.53 -8.22
CA VAL A 8 -17.65 -6.23 -9.32
C VAL A 8 -16.23 -6.14 -8.75
N GLY A 9 -15.42 -7.14 -9.03
CA GLY A 9 -14.04 -7.30 -8.54
C GLY A 9 -13.92 -8.40 -7.48
N ALA A 10 -13.02 -9.34 -7.71
CA ALA A 10 -12.72 -10.45 -6.78
C ALA A 10 -11.50 -10.15 -5.89
N GLY A 11 -11.27 -8.87 -5.57
CA GLY A 11 -10.28 -8.40 -4.62
C GLY A 11 -10.67 -8.64 -3.16
N LEU A 12 -9.79 -8.33 -2.20
CA LEU A 12 -10.06 -8.56 -0.77
C LEU A 12 -11.38 -7.92 -0.30
N ALA A 13 -11.69 -6.68 -0.69
CA ALA A 13 -12.94 -6.01 -0.29
C ALA A 13 -14.18 -6.77 -0.82
N GLY A 14 -14.16 -7.19 -2.08
CA GLY A 14 -15.24 -7.98 -2.68
C GLY A 14 -15.42 -9.35 -2.03
N LEU A 15 -14.33 -10.05 -1.69
CA LEU A 15 -14.40 -11.32 -0.97
C LEU A 15 -14.96 -11.18 0.44
N VAL A 16 -14.65 -10.08 1.13
CA VAL A 16 -15.21 -9.79 2.46
C VAL A 16 -16.70 -9.49 2.35
N ALA A 17 -17.11 -8.62 1.41
CA ALA A 17 -18.51 -8.30 1.16
C ALA A 17 -19.31 -9.57 0.81
N ALA A 18 -18.78 -10.41 -0.09
CA ALA A 18 -19.39 -11.68 -0.47
C ALA A 18 -19.60 -12.60 0.72
N CYS A 19 -18.66 -12.65 1.68
CA CYS A 19 -18.84 -13.45 2.89
C CYS A 19 -20.00 -12.94 3.74
N GLU A 20 -20.10 -11.63 3.98
CA GLU A 20 -21.17 -11.05 4.81
C GLU A 20 -22.57 -11.19 4.17
N VAL A 21 -22.65 -11.16 2.84
CA VAL A 21 -23.89 -11.42 2.09
C VAL A 21 -24.23 -12.91 2.11
N ALA A 22 -23.28 -13.77 1.74
CA ALA A 22 -23.53 -15.21 1.66
C ALA A 22 -23.85 -15.82 3.03
N ASP A 23 -23.25 -15.32 4.12
CA ASP A 23 -23.53 -15.77 5.49
C ASP A 23 -24.98 -15.47 5.94
N ARG A 24 -25.72 -14.62 5.22
CA ARG A 24 -27.17 -14.41 5.38
C ARG A 24 -28.03 -15.30 4.47
N GLY A 25 -27.42 -16.24 3.74
CA GLY A 25 -28.12 -17.18 2.86
C GLY A 25 -28.44 -16.62 1.47
N MET A 26 -27.98 -15.42 1.14
CA MET A 26 -28.24 -14.77 -0.14
C MET A 26 -27.31 -15.27 -1.26
N ARG A 27 -27.80 -15.19 -2.49
CA ARG A 27 -27.07 -15.56 -3.72
C ARG A 27 -26.15 -14.42 -4.15
N VAL A 28 -24.88 -14.73 -4.38
CA VAL A 28 -23.84 -13.78 -4.74
C VAL A 28 -23.23 -14.14 -6.09
N LEU A 29 -23.15 -13.17 -7.00
CA LEU A 29 -22.41 -13.28 -8.25
C LEU A 29 -21.19 -12.36 -8.20
N ILE A 30 -19.99 -12.92 -8.28
CA ILE A 30 -18.73 -12.16 -8.26
C ILE A 30 -18.17 -12.14 -9.69
N LEU A 31 -18.03 -10.95 -10.26
CA LEU A 31 -17.48 -10.72 -11.60
C LEU A 31 -16.03 -10.23 -11.49
N ASP A 32 -15.15 -10.75 -12.34
CA ASP A 32 -13.79 -10.24 -12.45
C ASP A 32 -13.31 -10.34 -13.90
N GLN A 33 -12.60 -9.31 -14.38
CA GLN A 33 -12.02 -9.32 -15.72
C GLN A 33 -10.82 -10.29 -15.82
N GLU A 34 -10.16 -10.60 -14.71
CA GLU A 34 -9.07 -11.56 -14.66
C GLU A 34 -9.56 -13.01 -14.50
N ASN A 35 -8.66 -13.94 -14.80
CA ASN A 35 -8.88 -15.36 -14.56
C ASN A 35 -8.88 -15.70 -13.04
N SER A 36 -9.24 -16.94 -12.72
CA SER A 36 -9.31 -17.42 -11.34
C SER A 36 -7.97 -17.39 -10.60
N ALA A 37 -6.86 -17.41 -11.32
CA ALA A 37 -5.52 -17.31 -10.76
C ALA A 37 -5.27 -15.95 -10.09
N ASN A 38 -6.08 -14.91 -10.37
CA ASN A 38 -5.94 -13.56 -9.80
C ASN A 38 -6.84 -13.28 -8.58
N LEU A 39 -7.54 -14.29 -8.03
CA LEU A 39 -8.40 -14.12 -6.85
C LEU A 39 -7.68 -13.41 -5.69
N GLY A 40 -8.28 -12.36 -5.13
CA GLY A 40 -7.68 -11.47 -4.14
C GLY A 40 -7.07 -10.20 -4.71
N GLY A 41 -6.90 -10.12 -6.05
CA GLY A 41 -6.36 -8.97 -6.75
C GLY A 41 -5.03 -8.49 -6.16
N GLN A 42 -4.86 -7.16 -6.10
CA GLN A 42 -3.66 -6.55 -5.53
C GLN A 42 -3.41 -6.84 -4.04
N ALA A 43 -4.43 -7.25 -3.27
CA ALA A 43 -4.25 -7.58 -1.85
C ALA A 43 -3.42 -8.85 -1.68
N PHE A 44 -3.45 -9.76 -2.65
CA PHE A 44 -2.61 -10.96 -2.67
C PHE A 44 -1.13 -10.60 -2.58
N TRP A 45 -0.67 -9.60 -3.34
CA TRP A 45 0.74 -9.19 -3.42
C TRP A 45 1.26 -8.44 -2.19
N SER A 46 0.39 -8.12 -1.24
CA SER A 46 0.75 -7.30 -0.08
C SER A 46 1.64 -8.05 0.91
N PHE A 47 2.56 -7.31 1.55
CA PHE A 47 3.27 -7.77 2.74
C PHE A 47 2.36 -8.15 3.94
N GLY A 48 1.05 -7.84 3.88
CA GLY A 48 0.07 -8.33 4.85
C GLY A 48 -0.04 -7.50 6.13
N GLY A 49 0.37 -6.23 6.08
CA GLY A 49 0.30 -5.28 7.19
C GLY A 49 -1.14 -4.91 7.58
N LEU A 50 -1.41 -4.89 8.89
CA LEU A 50 -2.67 -4.51 9.50
C LEU A 50 -2.44 -3.51 10.64
N PHE A 51 -3.19 -2.42 10.61
CA PHE A 51 -3.27 -1.43 11.68
C PHE A 51 -4.15 -1.95 12.82
N PHE A 52 -3.58 -2.12 14.01
CA PHE A 52 -4.32 -2.40 15.26
C PHE A 52 -3.90 -1.38 16.31
N VAL A 53 -4.84 -1.09 17.22
CA VAL A 53 -4.67 -0.14 18.32
C VAL A 53 -4.79 -0.88 19.64
N ASP A 54 -3.89 -0.59 20.57
CA ASP A 54 -3.78 -1.21 21.90
C ASP A 54 -3.94 -2.76 21.88
N SER A 55 -3.21 -3.40 20.97
CA SER A 55 -3.24 -4.84 20.80
C SER A 55 -2.45 -5.57 21.91
N PRO A 56 -2.78 -6.85 22.20
CA PRO A 56 -1.95 -7.69 23.06
C PRO A 56 -0.49 -7.79 22.60
N GLU A 57 -0.24 -7.75 21.29
CA GLU A 57 1.09 -7.76 20.70
C GLU A 57 1.87 -6.47 21.02
N GLN A 58 1.21 -5.30 20.94
CA GLN A 58 1.79 -4.01 21.35
C GLN A 58 2.14 -3.99 22.84
N ARG A 59 1.19 -4.38 23.71
CA ARG A 59 1.40 -4.41 25.17
C ARG A 59 2.55 -5.32 25.57
N ARG A 60 2.67 -6.49 24.93
CA ARG A 60 3.79 -7.44 25.18
C ARG A 60 5.15 -6.83 24.84
N LEU A 61 5.21 -5.91 23.90
CA LEU A 61 6.43 -5.19 23.52
C LEU A 61 6.62 -3.87 24.28
N GLY A 62 5.81 -3.61 25.31
CA GLY A 62 5.87 -2.41 26.13
C GLY A 62 5.32 -1.15 25.46
N VAL A 63 4.63 -1.28 24.32
CA VAL A 63 3.98 -0.17 23.64
C VAL A 63 2.69 0.16 24.38
N ARG A 64 2.56 1.43 24.81
CA ARG A 64 1.33 1.99 25.38
C ARG A 64 0.62 2.77 24.29
N ASP A 65 -0.56 2.33 23.92
CA ASP A 65 -1.36 2.91 22.86
C ASP A 65 -2.80 3.13 23.34
N SER A 66 -3.56 3.96 22.65
CA SER A 66 -4.97 4.19 22.94
C SER A 66 -5.73 4.60 21.68
N HIS A 67 -7.06 4.53 21.77
CA HIS A 67 -7.94 5.01 20.71
C HIS A 67 -7.70 6.49 20.40
N GLU A 68 -7.62 7.33 21.44
CA GLU A 68 -7.47 8.78 21.29
C GLU A 68 -6.16 9.15 20.61
N LEU A 69 -5.06 8.47 20.98
CA LEU A 69 -3.76 8.67 20.34
C LEU A 69 -3.78 8.22 18.87
N ALA A 70 -4.39 7.07 18.59
CA ALA A 70 -4.53 6.58 17.22
C ALA A 70 -5.38 7.51 16.35
N LEU A 71 -6.44 8.09 16.92
CA LEU A 71 -7.31 9.04 16.24
C LEU A 71 -6.60 10.37 16.00
N GLN A 72 -5.82 10.87 16.97
CA GLN A 72 -4.99 12.07 16.78
C GLN A 72 -4.02 11.87 15.61
N ASP A 73 -3.29 10.75 15.61
CA ASP A 73 -2.33 10.40 14.55
C ASP A 73 -3.02 10.28 13.18
N TRP A 74 -4.22 9.68 13.14
CA TRP A 74 -4.99 9.56 11.91
C TRP A 74 -5.43 10.91 11.37
N LEU A 75 -6.03 11.76 12.21
CA LEU A 75 -6.53 13.07 11.78
C LEU A 75 -5.39 14.02 11.39
N GLY A 76 -4.27 13.98 12.12
CA GLY A 76 -3.05 14.73 11.79
C GLY A 76 -2.43 14.28 10.47
N THR A 77 -2.41 12.97 10.23
CA THR A 77 -1.94 12.38 8.96
C THR A 77 -2.86 12.70 7.80
N ALA A 78 -4.17 12.57 7.99
CA ALA A 78 -5.15 12.77 6.93
C ALA A 78 -5.21 14.24 6.49
N ALA A 79 -5.07 15.17 7.43
CA ALA A 79 -5.11 16.61 7.19
C ALA A 79 -6.35 17.03 6.38
N PHE A 80 -7.52 16.50 6.75
CA PHE A 80 -8.81 16.82 6.12
C PHE A 80 -9.10 18.32 6.18
N ASP A 81 -9.15 18.96 5.02
CA ASP A 81 -9.25 20.41 4.83
C ASP A 81 -10.29 20.84 3.79
N ARG A 82 -11.00 19.89 3.15
CA ARG A 82 -12.01 20.19 2.12
C ARG A 82 -13.44 19.94 2.62
N PRO A 83 -14.45 20.65 2.09
CA PRO A 83 -15.86 20.37 2.41
C PRO A 83 -16.29 18.94 2.07
N GLU A 84 -15.74 18.37 1.00
CA GLU A 84 -15.96 16.97 0.57
C GLU A 84 -15.34 15.93 1.53
N ASP A 85 -14.61 16.35 2.58
CA ASP A 85 -14.05 15.43 3.59
C ASP A 85 -15.04 15.01 4.69
N TYR A 86 -16.32 15.32 4.55
CA TYR A 86 -17.34 14.93 5.53
C TYR A 86 -17.35 13.40 5.74
N TRP A 87 -17.67 12.63 4.70
CA TRP A 87 -17.69 11.17 4.79
C TRP A 87 -16.31 10.56 5.04
N PRO A 88 -15.22 10.99 4.38
CA PRO A 88 -13.86 10.58 4.71
C PRO A 88 -13.53 10.65 6.20
N ARG A 89 -13.94 11.74 6.88
CA ARG A 89 -13.72 11.90 8.31
C ARG A 89 -14.56 10.94 9.14
N GLN A 90 -15.84 10.73 8.80
CA GLN A 90 -16.68 9.75 9.51
C GLN A 90 -16.10 8.34 9.40
N TRP A 91 -15.65 7.96 8.21
CA TRP A 91 -14.99 6.68 7.98
C TRP A 91 -13.69 6.53 8.77
N ALA A 92 -12.93 7.61 8.96
CA ALA A 92 -11.71 7.59 9.76
C ALA A 92 -12.02 7.28 11.23
N HIS A 93 -13.01 7.95 11.82
CA HIS A 93 -13.47 7.66 13.19
C HIS A 93 -13.92 6.19 13.31
N ALA A 94 -14.83 5.75 12.44
CA ALA A 94 -15.36 4.39 12.46
C ALA A 94 -14.28 3.32 12.25
N TYR A 95 -13.27 3.60 11.42
CA TYR A 95 -12.14 2.69 11.23
C TYR A 95 -11.27 2.57 12.48
N VAL A 96 -10.98 3.69 13.15
CA VAL A 96 -10.19 3.67 14.39
C VAL A 96 -10.96 2.94 15.50
N ASP A 97 -12.27 3.15 15.61
CA ASP A 97 -13.14 2.38 16.51
C ASP A 97 -13.04 0.88 16.23
N PHE A 98 -13.14 0.49 14.97
CA PHE A 98 -13.00 -0.91 14.55
C PHE A 98 -11.61 -1.47 14.89
N ALA A 99 -10.55 -0.71 14.62
CA ALA A 99 -9.16 -1.12 14.85
C ALA A 99 -8.78 -1.24 16.33
N ALA A 100 -9.35 -0.39 17.19
CA ALA A 100 -9.20 -0.44 18.65
C ALA A 100 -10.13 -1.47 19.31
N GLY A 101 -11.28 -1.72 18.68
CA GLY A 101 -12.28 -2.67 19.18
C GLY A 101 -12.17 -4.05 18.52
N GLU A 102 -13.22 -4.42 17.80
CA GLU A 102 -13.47 -5.81 17.42
C GLU A 102 -12.58 -6.36 16.28
N LYS A 103 -11.87 -5.53 15.50
CA LYS A 103 -11.16 -5.99 14.29
C LYS A 103 -10.27 -7.19 14.55
N ARG A 104 -9.49 -7.16 15.64
CA ARG A 104 -8.54 -8.23 15.97
C ARG A 104 -9.25 -9.54 16.30
N SER A 105 -10.26 -9.51 17.17
CA SER A 105 -11.01 -10.71 17.56
C SER A 105 -11.82 -11.26 16.39
N TRP A 106 -12.45 -10.38 15.61
CA TRP A 106 -13.24 -10.71 14.42
C TRP A 106 -12.41 -11.41 13.34
N LEU A 107 -11.19 -10.93 13.07
CA LEU A 107 -10.25 -11.58 12.14
C LEU A 107 -9.67 -12.88 12.71
N ARG A 108 -9.35 -12.93 14.01
CA ARG A 108 -8.85 -14.15 14.65
C ARG A 108 -9.87 -15.29 14.61
N ALA A 109 -11.15 -14.99 14.85
CA ALA A 109 -12.24 -15.97 14.73
C ALA A 109 -12.33 -16.59 13.32
N ARG A 110 -11.81 -15.90 12.30
CA ARG A 110 -11.77 -16.36 10.91
C ARG A 110 -10.45 -17.02 10.51
N GLY A 111 -9.50 -17.11 11.44
CA GLY A 111 -8.22 -17.79 11.26
C GLY A 111 -7.01 -16.89 11.09
N LEU A 112 -7.13 -15.58 11.32
CA LEU A 112 -5.97 -14.69 11.29
C LEU A 112 -4.93 -15.11 12.33
N LYS A 113 -3.69 -15.24 11.86
CA LYS A 113 -2.49 -15.36 12.69
C LYS A 113 -1.59 -14.15 12.41
N ILE A 114 -1.00 -13.60 13.47
CA ILE A 114 -0.18 -12.39 13.41
C ILE A 114 1.26 -12.75 13.78
N PHE A 115 2.23 -12.19 13.07
CA PHE A 115 3.63 -12.27 13.42
C PHE A 115 3.90 -11.44 14.71
N PRO A 116 4.63 -11.96 15.71
CA PRO A 116 4.67 -11.34 17.04
C PRO A 116 5.31 -9.94 17.11
N LEU A 117 6.12 -9.56 16.11
CA LEU A 117 6.80 -8.26 16.10
C LEU A 117 5.89 -7.18 15.52
N VAL A 118 5.71 -6.07 16.24
CA VAL A 118 4.97 -4.90 15.76
C VAL A 118 5.96 -3.91 15.13
N GLY A 119 5.73 -3.55 13.88
CA GLY A 119 6.55 -2.61 13.13
C GLY A 119 6.15 -1.15 13.32
N TRP A 120 7.08 -0.26 13.00
CA TRP A 120 6.90 1.18 12.96
C TRP A 120 7.49 1.72 11.65
N ALA A 121 6.81 1.40 10.55
CA ALA A 121 7.31 1.59 9.19
C ALA A 121 7.37 3.06 8.76
N GLU A 122 6.40 3.88 9.17
CA GLU A 122 6.40 5.32 8.94
C GLU A 122 6.15 6.06 10.26
N ARG A 123 7.02 7.03 10.55
CA ARG A 123 7.08 7.70 11.86
C ARG A 123 6.56 9.12 11.86
N GLY A 124 6.52 9.78 10.70
CA GLY A 124 6.39 11.22 10.67
C GLY A 124 7.69 11.92 11.09
N GLY A 125 7.60 13.22 11.39
CA GLY A 125 8.77 13.97 11.87
C GLY A 125 8.56 15.47 12.01
N TYR A 126 7.30 15.91 12.04
CA TYR A 126 6.92 17.32 12.20
C TYR A 126 6.56 17.58 13.68
N ASP A 127 5.38 18.14 13.95
CA ASP A 127 4.86 18.30 15.30
C ASP A 127 3.95 17.13 15.73
N ALA A 128 3.49 17.16 16.98
CA ALA A 128 2.66 16.11 17.57
C ALA A 128 1.26 15.96 16.95
N ARG A 129 0.81 16.94 16.15
CA ARG A 129 -0.45 16.89 15.40
C ARG A 129 -0.22 16.65 13.90
N GLY A 130 1.03 16.50 13.48
CA GLY A 130 1.40 16.27 12.10
C GLY A 130 1.20 14.82 11.66
N HIS A 131 1.77 14.51 10.50
CA HIS A 131 1.78 13.16 9.96
C HIS A 131 2.62 12.21 10.82
N GLY A 132 2.19 10.95 10.90
CA GLY A 132 2.97 9.83 11.43
C GLY A 132 2.21 9.03 12.49
N ASN A 133 2.71 7.84 12.81
CA ASN A 133 2.28 7.14 14.02
C ASN A 133 3.14 7.56 15.21
N SER A 134 2.52 7.96 16.31
CA SER A 134 3.18 8.22 17.59
C SER A 134 3.77 6.95 18.23
N VAL A 135 3.21 5.77 17.92
CA VAL A 135 3.68 4.46 18.41
C VAL A 135 3.58 3.36 17.34
N PRO A 136 4.32 2.24 17.46
CA PRO A 136 4.23 1.12 16.50
C PRO A 136 2.81 0.53 16.42
N ARG A 137 2.22 0.49 15.22
CA ARG A 137 0.89 -0.10 14.93
C ARG A 137 0.84 -1.03 13.72
N PHE A 138 1.98 -1.30 13.07
CA PHE A 138 2.03 -2.12 11.86
C PHE A 138 2.20 -3.61 12.19
N HIS A 139 1.13 -4.39 12.12
CA HIS A 139 1.14 -5.82 12.45
C HIS A 139 1.15 -6.66 11.17
N ILE A 140 2.07 -7.63 11.08
CA ILE A 140 2.20 -8.45 9.88
C ILE A 140 1.37 -9.72 10.02
N THR A 141 0.55 -10.00 9.01
CA THR A 141 -0.17 -11.28 8.90
C THR A 141 0.82 -12.43 8.67
N TRP A 142 0.69 -13.51 9.45
CA TRP A 142 1.48 -14.72 9.22
C TRP A 142 0.99 -15.43 7.96
N GLY A 143 1.80 -15.42 6.90
CA GLY A 143 1.40 -15.77 5.53
C GLY A 143 1.01 -14.58 4.65
N THR A 144 1.32 -13.35 5.09
CA THR A 144 1.22 -12.08 4.34
C THR A 144 -0.16 -11.86 3.67
N GLY A 145 -0.21 -11.14 2.55
CA GLY A 145 -1.42 -10.91 1.77
C GLY A 145 -2.16 -12.18 1.34
N PRO A 146 -1.47 -13.24 0.86
CA PRO A 146 -2.13 -14.49 0.44
C PRO A 146 -2.93 -15.16 1.56
N ALA A 147 -2.38 -15.25 2.78
CA ALA A 147 -3.11 -15.84 3.90
C ALA A 147 -4.34 -15.00 4.29
N LEU A 148 -4.25 -13.67 4.20
CA LEU A 148 -5.38 -12.79 4.48
C LEU A 148 -6.49 -12.93 3.44
N VAL A 149 -6.15 -13.04 2.16
CA VAL A 149 -7.10 -13.34 1.08
C VAL A 149 -7.75 -14.71 1.30
N GLU A 150 -6.94 -15.72 1.62
CA GLU A 150 -7.40 -17.11 1.76
C GLU A 150 -8.42 -17.28 2.89
N ILE A 151 -8.35 -16.48 3.96
CA ILE A 151 -9.35 -16.47 5.04
C ILE A 151 -10.78 -16.33 4.50
N PHE A 152 -10.97 -15.45 3.50
CA PHE A 152 -12.27 -15.17 2.90
C PHE A 152 -12.53 -16.03 1.66
N ALA A 153 -11.55 -16.16 0.76
CA ALA A 153 -11.68 -16.91 -0.48
C ALA A 153 -12.16 -18.36 -0.26
N ARG A 154 -11.61 -19.07 0.73
CA ARG A 154 -11.97 -20.46 1.01
C ARG A 154 -13.41 -20.67 1.48
N ARG A 155 -14.04 -19.64 2.06
CA ARG A 155 -15.44 -19.69 2.52
C ARG A 155 -16.43 -19.55 1.38
N LEU A 156 -15.97 -19.00 0.25
CA LEU A 156 -16.77 -18.72 -0.93
C LEU A 156 -16.59 -19.79 -2.01
N ARG A 157 -15.36 -20.31 -2.14
CA ARG A 157 -15.08 -21.44 -3.05
C ARG A 157 -15.99 -22.62 -2.70
N ASN A 158 -16.66 -23.17 -3.72
CA ASN A 158 -17.56 -24.31 -3.61
C ASN A 158 -18.84 -24.07 -2.79
N ARG A 159 -19.15 -22.82 -2.39
CA ARG A 159 -20.43 -22.49 -1.77
C ARG A 159 -21.50 -22.39 -2.85
N SER A 160 -22.58 -23.16 -2.74
CA SER A 160 -23.65 -23.22 -3.75
C SER A 160 -24.35 -21.87 -3.99
N SER A 161 -24.38 -21.00 -2.99
CA SER A 161 -24.94 -19.65 -3.11
C SER A 161 -24.00 -18.63 -3.74
N VAL A 162 -22.77 -19.02 -4.12
CA VAL A 162 -21.76 -18.11 -4.68
C VAL A 162 -21.30 -18.59 -6.05
N ARG A 163 -21.40 -17.71 -7.05
CA ARG A 163 -20.88 -17.94 -8.40
C ARG A 163 -19.76 -16.95 -8.69
N PHE A 164 -18.63 -17.45 -9.18
CA PHE A 164 -17.56 -16.64 -9.76
C PHE A 164 -17.72 -16.64 -11.28
N ALA A 165 -17.80 -15.45 -11.89
CA ALA A 165 -17.72 -15.27 -13.33
C ALA A 165 -16.41 -14.51 -13.65
N HIS A 166 -15.34 -15.29 -13.78
CA HIS A 166 -14.06 -14.79 -14.27
C HIS A 166 -14.15 -14.44 -15.75
N ARG A 167 -13.25 -13.58 -16.24
CA ARG A 167 -13.24 -13.09 -17.62
C ARG A 167 -14.54 -12.37 -18.00
N HIS A 168 -15.21 -11.74 -17.03
CA HIS A 168 -16.37 -10.88 -17.25
C HIS A 168 -15.96 -9.45 -16.89
N ARG A 169 -15.72 -8.63 -17.91
CA ARG A 169 -15.39 -7.23 -17.74
C ARG A 169 -16.66 -6.41 -17.78
N VAL A 170 -17.00 -5.78 -16.65
CA VAL A 170 -18.13 -4.86 -16.57
C VAL A 170 -17.80 -3.60 -17.37
N ASP A 171 -18.74 -3.20 -18.22
CA ASP A 171 -18.64 -2.02 -19.08
C ASP A 171 -19.71 -0.97 -18.74
N GLU A 172 -20.80 -1.35 -18.05
CA GLU A 172 -21.90 -0.46 -17.68
C GLU A 172 -22.63 -0.93 -16.40
N LEU A 173 -23.08 0.03 -15.58
CA LEU A 173 -24.07 -0.20 -14.53
C LEU A 173 -25.48 0.04 -15.10
N ILE A 174 -26.40 -0.89 -14.86
CA ILE A 174 -27.77 -0.77 -15.38
C ILE A 174 -28.59 0.01 -14.36
N VAL A 175 -29.11 1.16 -14.78
CA VAL A 175 -29.92 2.07 -13.96
C VAL A 175 -31.36 2.07 -14.47
N GLU A 176 -32.30 1.74 -13.60
CA GLU A 176 -33.74 1.73 -13.87
C GLU A 176 -34.47 2.38 -12.71
N ASN A 177 -35.38 3.32 -13.00
CA ASN A 177 -36.14 4.06 -11.98
C ASN A 177 -35.25 4.69 -10.90
N ASP A 178 -34.13 5.30 -11.31
CA ASP A 178 -33.11 5.92 -10.44
C ASP A 178 -32.38 4.96 -9.46
N ALA A 179 -32.49 3.65 -9.68
CA ALA A 179 -31.79 2.63 -8.91
C ALA A 179 -30.89 1.76 -9.80
N VAL A 180 -29.75 1.31 -9.26
CA VAL A 180 -28.89 0.34 -9.95
C VAL A 180 -29.47 -1.06 -9.78
N THR A 181 -29.85 -1.70 -10.89
CA THR A 181 -30.53 -3.01 -10.90
C THR A 181 -29.70 -4.13 -11.54
N GLY A 182 -28.46 -3.83 -11.93
CA GLY A 182 -27.58 -4.81 -12.54
C GLY A 182 -26.35 -4.24 -13.21
N VAL A 183 -25.70 -5.08 -14.00
CA VAL A 183 -24.49 -4.74 -14.77
C VAL A 183 -24.52 -5.43 -16.12
N ARG A 184 -23.86 -4.82 -17.10
CA ARG A 184 -23.57 -5.48 -18.39
C ARG A 184 -22.15 -5.19 -18.85
N GLY A 185 -21.69 -6.02 -19.78
CA GLY A 185 -20.38 -5.83 -20.40
C GLY A 185 -19.92 -7.04 -21.19
N SER A 186 -18.60 -7.14 -21.31
CA SER A 186 -17.94 -8.06 -22.22
C SER A 186 -17.45 -9.34 -21.53
N VAL A 187 -17.65 -10.48 -22.19
CA VAL A 187 -16.94 -11.73 -21.87
C VAL A 187 -15.60 -11.71 -22.61
N LEU A 188 -14.51 -11.82 -21.87
CA LEU A 188 -13.16 -11.87 -22.42
C LEU A 188 -12.76 -13.31 -22.75
N GLU A 189 -11.86 -13.48 -23.71
CA GLU A 189 -11.29 -14.79 -24.03
C GLU A 189 -10.71 -15.45 -22.75
N PRO A 190 -10.93 -16.77 -22.54
CA PRO A 190 -10.30 -17.52 -21.46
C PRO A 190 -8.78 -17.32 -21.45
N SER A 191 -8.19 -17.21 -20.25
CA SER A 191 -6.75 -17.01 -20.11
C SER A 191 -6.19 -17.92 -19.03
N ALA A 192 -5.10 -18.62 -19.36
CA ALA A 192 -4.31 -19.42 -18.43
C ALA A 192 -3.08 -18.67 -17.90
N GLU A 193 -2.98 -17.35 -18.16
CA GLU A 193 -1.83 -16.56 -17.73
C GLU A 193 -1.63 -16.63 -16.21
N PRO A 194 -0.38 -16.71 -15.73
CA PRO A 194 -0.08 -16.67 -14.31
C PRO A 194 -0.60 -15.38 -13.65
N ARG A 195 -0.79 -15.44 -12.33
CA ARG A 195 -1.23 -14.30 -11.53
C ARG A 195 -0.33 -13.08 -11.77
N GLY A 196 -0.94 -11.91 -11.98
CA GLY A 196 -0.23 -10.64 -12.15
C GLY A 196 0.30 -10.37 -13.55
N VAL A 197 0.46 -11.40 -14.39
CA VAL A 197 0.78 -11.26 -15.81
C VAL A 197 -0.41 -10.66 -16.53
N ALA A 198 -0.16 -9.75 -17.48
CA ALA A 198 -1.22 -9.13 -18.27
C ALA A 198 -1.93 -10.17 -19.13
N SER A 199 -3.24 -10.35 -18.93
CA SER A 199 -4.07 -11.24 -19.73
C SER A 199 -4.69 -10.51 -20.93
N THR A 200 -5.06 -11.26 -21.98
CA THR A 200 -5.73 -10.73 -23.18
C THR A 200 -7.00 -9.93 -22.84
N ARG A 201 -7.30 -8.92 -23.65
CA ARG A 201 -8.53 -8.10 -23.57
C ARG A 201 -9.47 -8.34 -24.75
N GLU A 202 -9.22 -9.37 -25.54
CA GLU A 202 -10.08 -9.81 -26.63
C GLU A 202 -11.47 -10.20 -26.12
N VAL A 203 -12.50 -9.70 -26.81
CA VAL A 203 -13.90 -9.88 -26.45
C VAL A 203 -14.48 -11.02 -27.28
N VAL A 204 -15.02 -12.03 -26.62
CA VAL A 204 -15.60 -13.24 -27.25
C VAL A 204 -17.12 -13.34 -27.04
N GLY A 205 -17.71 -12.41 -26.28
CA GLY A 205 -19.14 -12.38 -26.02
C GLY A 205 -19.55 -11.17 -25.19
N GLN A 206 -20.84 -11.12 -24.87
CA GLN A 206 -21.44 -10.08 -24.03
C GLN A 206 -22.29 -10.75 -22.94
N PHE A 207 -22.51 -10.04 -21.83
CA PHE A 207 -23.37 -10.48 -20.75
C PHE A 207 -24.20 -9.32 -20.20
N GLU A 208 -25.34 -9.68 -19.61
CA GLU A 208 -26.15 -8.81 -18.77
C GLU A 208 -26.59 -9.62 -17.55
N PHE A 209 -26.40 -9.09 -16.35
CA PHE A 209 -26.83 -9.72 -15.10
C PHE A 209 -27.60 -8.73 -14.23
N ARG A 210 -28.69 -9.20 -13.62
CA ARG A 210 -29.59 -8.41 -12.76
C ARG A 210 -29.54 -8.88 -11.31
N ALA A 211 -29.57 -7.93 -10.38
CA ALA A 211 -29.60 -8.16 -8.94
C ALA A 211 -30.27 -7.00 -8.19
N SER A 212 -30.65 -7.24 -6.93
CA SER A 212 -31.22 -6.19 -6.08
C SER A 212 -30.18 -5.16 -5.63
N ALA A 213 -28.90 -5.55 -5.58
CA ALA A 213 -27.79 -4.63 -5.29
C ALA A 213 -26.52 -4.98 -6.07
N VAL A 214 -25.71 -3.95 -6.34
CA VAL A 214 -24.38 -4.03 -6.95
C VAL A 214 -23.35 -3.42 -6.01
N ILE A 215 -22.26 -4.16 -5.72
CA ILE A 215 -21.12 -3.68 -4.93
C ILE A 215 -19.89 -3.57 -5.83
N VAL A 216 -19.36 -2.35 -6.00
CA VAL A 216 -18.14 -2.08 -6.77
C VAL A 216 -16.91 -2.20 -5.86
N THR A 217 -15.98 -3.10 -6.20
CA THR A 217 -14.75 -3.38 -5.44
C THR A 217 -13.50 -3.55 -6.33
N SER A 218 -13.48 -2.82 -7.45
CA SER A 218 -12.55 -2.99 -8.59
C SER A 218 -11.10 -2.54 -8.36
N GLY A 219 -10.75 -1.99 -7.19
CA GLY A 219 -9.42 -1.40 -6.96
C GLY A 219 -9.28 0.03 -7.49
N GLY A 220 -8.04 0.55 -7.48
CA GLY A 220 -7.71 1.92 -7.86
C GLY A 220 -7.05 2.02 -9.23
N ILE A 221 -6.31 3.10 -9.45
CA ILE A 221 -5.76 3.47 -10.77
C ILE A 221 -4.27 3.14 -10.95
N GLY A 222 -3.60 2.56 -9.95
CA GLY A 222 -2.14 2.50 -9.88
C GLY A 222 -1.45 1.80 -11.07
N GLY A 223 -2.13 0.89 -11.77
CA GLY A 223 -1.60 0.21 -12.96
C GLY A 223 -1.81 1.00 -14.25
N ASN A 224 -2.66 2.04 -14.21
CA ASN A 224 -2.98 2.91 -15.32
C ASN A 224 -2.23 4.25 -15.17
N HIS A 225 -1.02 4.30 -15.74
CA HIS A 225 -0.17 5.49 -15.64
C HIS A 225 -0.79 6.72 -16.32
N GLU A 226 -1.63 6.55 -17.35
CA GLU A 226 -2.32 7.68 -17.98
C GLU A 226 -3.32 8.31 -17.01
N MET A 227 -4.12 7.48 -16.32
CA MET A 227 -5.02 7.98 -15.27
C MET A 227 -4.27 8.57 -14.08
N VAL A 228 -3.15 7.97 -13.65
CA VAL A 228 -2.29 8.56 -12.61
C VAL A 228 -1.84 9.96 -13.02
N ARG A 229 -1.36 10.13 -14.26
CA ARG A 229 -0.92 11.44 -14.78
C ARG A 229 -2.07 12.44 -14.90
N ALA A 230 -3.22 12.00 -15.41
CA ALA A 230 -4.39 12.84 -15.58
C ALA A 230 -4.94 13.37 -14.24
N ASN A 231 -4.78 12.60 -13.16
CA ASN A 231 -5.20 12.98 -11.81
C ASN A 231 -4.04 13.50 -10.94
N TRP A 232 -2.86 13.77 -11.53
CA TRP A 232 -1.71 14.22 -10.74
C TRP A 232 -2.03 15.50 -9.96
N PRO A 233 -1.66 15.60 -8.68
CA PRO A 233 -2.12 16.70 -7.85
C PRO A 233 -1.43 17.98 -8.29
N LYS A 234 -2.20 19.00 -8.69
CA LYS A 234 -1.64 20.27 -9.19
C LYS A 234 -0.64 20.91 -8.22
N ARG A 235 -0.86 20.76 -6.91
CA ARG A 235 0.04 21.26 -5.85
C ARG A 235 1.45 20.65 -5.89
N MET A 236 1.60 19.43 -6.42
CA MET A 236 2.91 18.79 -6.58
C MET A 236 3.69 19.34 -7.78
N GLY A 237 3.07 20.18 -8.62
CA GLY A 237 3.72 20.76 -9.78
C GLY A 237 3.90 19.74 -10.91
N ARG A 238 5.15 19.47 -11.28
CA ARG A 238 5.50 18.61 -12.41
C ARG A 238 5.04 17.17 -12.17
N VAL A 239 4.55 16.52 -13.21
CA VAL A 239 4.29 15.09 -13.21
C VAL A 239 5.60 14.36 -13.56
N PRO A 240 6.11 13.45 -12.70
CA PRO A 240 7.34 12.70 -12.98
C PRO A 240 7.24 11.92 -14.30
N GLU A 241 8.29 11.92 -15.13
CA GLU A 241 8.30 11.21 -16.41
C GLU A 241 8.56 9.72 -16.19
N GLN A 242 9.54 9.39 -15.35
CA GLN A 242 9.86 8.02 -14.96
C GLN A 242 9.00 7.59 -13.77
N LEU A 243 8.15 6.58 -14.00
CA LEU A 243 7.31 5.96 -12.98
C LEU A 243 7.39 4.44 -13.13
N LEU A 244 7.62 3.74 -12.02
CA LEU A 244 7.45 2.30 -11.92
C LEU A 244 6.01 1.95 -11.52
N SER A 245 5.56 0.74 -11.85
CA SER A 245 4.27 0.20 -11.43
C SER A 245 4.42 -0.76 -10.25
N GLY A 246 3.82 -0.40 -9.12
CA GLY A 246 3.79 -1.25 -7.91
C GLY A 246 2.57 -2.18 -7.83
N VAL A 247 1.79 -2.25 -8.91
CA VAL A 247 0.58 -3.05 -9.02
C VAL A 247 0.47 -3.72 -10.38
N PRO A 248 -0.27 -4.85 -10.48
CA PRO A 248 -0.57 -5.47 -11.76
C PRO A 248 -1.32 -4.56 -12.72
N ALA A 249 -1.21 -4.84 -14.02
CA ALA A 249 -1.84 -4.05 -15.10
C ALA A 249 -3.38 -3.97 -15.01
N HIS A 250 -4.03 -4.94 -14.36
CA HIS A 250 -5.49 -4.97 -14.19
C HIS A 250 -6.01 -4.02 -13.09
N VAL A 251 -5.13 -3.32 -12.37
CA VAL A 251 -5.50 -2.25 -11.43
C VAL A 251 -5.64 -0.94 -12.21
N ASP A 252 -6.66 -0.90 -13.08
CA ASP A 252 -6.78 0.07 -14.17
C ASP A 252 -7.71 1.26 -13.89
N GLY A 253 -8.47 1.22 -12.79
CA GLY A 253 -9.38 2.29 -12.39
C GLY A 253 -10.68 2.40 -13.17
N ARG A 254 -10.95 1.51 -14.15
CA ARG A 254 -12.05 1.66 -15.13
C ARG A 254 -13.41 1.91 -14.48
N MET A 255 -13.73 1.16 -13.42
CA MET A 255 -15.03 1.25 -12.75
C MET A 255 -15.25 2.59 -12.04
N ILE A 256 -14.22 3.39 -11.73
CA ILE A 256 -14.43 4.73 -11.16
C ILE A 256 -15.20 5.59 -12.17
N GLY A 257 -14.75 5.60 -13.43
CA GLY A 257 -15.41 6.36 -14.50
C GLY A 257 -16.78 5.81 -14.88
N ILE A 258 -16.93 4.48 -14.97
CA ILE A 258 -18.24 3.85 -15.27
C ILE A 258 -19.26 4.18 -14.19
N THR A 259 -18.86 4.11 -12.92
CA THR A 259 -19.78 4.36 -11.81
C THR A 259 -20.15 5.84 -11.72
N GLU A 260 -19.21 6.75 -11.98
CA GLU A 260 -19.50 8.18 -12.09
C GLU A 260 -20.46 8.50 -13.23
N GLN A 261 -20.26 7.91 -14.41
CA GLN A 261 -21.15 8.11 -15.56
C GLN A 261 -22.57 7.63 -15.28
N ALA A 262 -22.76 6.66 -14.39
CA ALA A 262 -24.06 6.21 -13.94
C ALA A 262 -24.75 7.19 -12.96
N GLY A 263 -24.05 8.19 -12.44
CA GLY A 263 -24.59 9.22 -11.53
C GLY A 263 -23.90 9.30 -10.17
N ALA A 264 -22.91 8.45 -9.90
CA ALA A 264 -22.19 8.48 -8.63
C ALA A 264 -21.25 9.67 -8.49
N ARG A 265 -21.06 10.13 -7.26
CA ARG A 265 -20.13 11.19 -6.91
C ARG A 265 -18.73 10.63 -6.65
N VAL A 266 -17.73 11.21 -7.31
CA VAL A 266 -16.31 10.92 -7.09
C VAL A 266 -15.63 12.16 -6.53
N ILE A 267 -14.97 12.01 -5.38
CA ILE A 267 -14.27 13.10 -4.69
C ILE A 267 -12.78 12.82 -4.57
N ASN A 268 -11.99 13.86 -4.28
CA ASN A 268 -10.56 13.72 -3.93
C ASN A 268 -9.70 12.98 -4.97
N ARG A 269 -9.99 13.15 -6.26
CA ARG A 269 -9.30 12.47 -7.38
C ARG A 269 -7.78 12.63 -7.36
N ASP A 270 -7.32 13.78 -6.88
CA ASP A 270 -5.92 14.16 -6.74
C ASP A 270 -5.26 13.61 -5.47
N ARG A 271 -5.95 12.80 -4.66
CA ARG A 271 -5.34 12.14 -3.50
C ARG A 271 -4.81 10.78 -3.91
N MET A 272 -3.49 10.66 -3.97
CA MET A 272 -2.77 9.46 -4.36
C MET A 272 -1.61 9.20 -3.41
N TRP A 273 -1.27 7.92 -3.26
CA TRP A 273 -0.14 7.47 -2.46
C TRP A 273 0.81 6.67 -3.34
N HIS A 274 1.98 7.25 -3.59
CA HIS A 274 3.05 6.66 -4.38
C HIS A 274 4.30 6.62 -3.53
N TYR A 275 5.01 5.50 -3.58
CA TYR A 275 6.22 5.34 -2.79
C TYR A 275 7.41 5.93 -3.52
N THR A 276 8.35 6.49 -2.76
CA THR A 276 9.56 7.15 -3.30
C THR A 276 10.81 6.30 -3.12
N GLU A 277 10.71 5.17 -2.42
CA GLU A 277 11.76 4.17 -2.27
C GLU A 277 11.61 3.00 -3.27
N GLY A 278 11.15 3.29 -4.49
CA GLY A 278 10.94 2.29 -5.54
C GLY A 278 12.25 1.85 -6.20
N ILE A 279 12.37 0.56 -6.50
CA ILE A 279 13.45 -0.03 -7.30
C ILE A 279 12.85 -0.90 -8.41
N THR A 280 13.55 -0.98 -9.53
CA THR A 280 13.19 -1.82 -10.68
C THR A 280 13.31 -3.28 -10.28
N ASN A 281 12.24 -4.06 -10.49
CA ASN A 281 12.29 -5.47 -10.19
C ASN A 281 13.08 -6.23 -11.27
N TYR A 282 14.19 -6.86 -10.88
CA TYR A 282 15.02 -7.68 -11.77
C TYR A 282 14.27 -8.92 -12.30
N ASP A 283 13.25 -9.39 -11.57
CA ASP A 283 12.39 -10.52 -11.94
C ASP A 283 10.94 -10.03 -12.07
N SER A 284 10.71 -9.27 -13.15
CA SER A 284 9.46 -8.56 -13.39
C SER A 284 8.31 -9.51 -13.73
N ILE A 285 7.12 -9.23 -13.16
CA ILE A 285 5.89 -10.02 -13.36
C ILE A 285 4.92 -9.25 -14.25
N TRP A 286 4.94 -7.92 -14.18
CA TRP A 286 4.15 -7.02 -15.01
C TRP A 286 5.02 -5.91 -15.63
N PRO A 287 4.53 -5.19 -16.65
CA PRO A 287 5.28 -4.10 -17.25
C PRO A 287 5.67 -3.01 -16.24
N ARG A 288 6.93 -2.54 -16.30
CA ARG A 288 7.50 -1.55 -15.38
C ARG A 288 7.41 -1.97 -13.91
N HIS A 289 7.47 -3.28 -13.60
CA HIS A 289 7.34 -3.78 -12.23
C HIS A 289 8.39 -3.16 -11.32
N GLY A 290 7.93 -2.35 -10.35
CA GLY A 290 8.77 -1.85 -9.27
C GLY A 290 8.38 -2.43 -7.93
N ILE A 291 9.37 -2.50 -7.03
CA ILE A 291 9.21 -2.93 -5.66
C ILE A 291 9.62 -1.78 -4.74
N ARG A 292 8.87 -1.58 -3.66
CA ARG A 292 9.25 -0.62 -2.62
C ARG A 292 10.22 -1.28 -1.65
N ILE A 293 11.35 -0.62 -1.43
CA ILE A 293 12.16 -0.86 -0.24
C ILE A 293 11.38 -0.30 0.95
N ILE A 294 11.04 -1.13 1.92
CA ILE A 294 10.72 -0.66 3.26
C ILE A 294 12.09 -0.42 3.89
N PRO A 295 12.51 0.83 4.19
CA PRO A 295 13.83 1.09 4.76
C PRO A 295 13.74 1.17 6.29
N GLY A 296 14.90 1.17 6.94
CA GLY A 296 15.06 1.76 8.27
C GLY A 296 15.62 3.18 8.14
N PRO A 297 15.70 3.94 9.23
CA PRO A 297 16.04 5.36 9.19
C PRO A 297 17.51 5.64 8.86
N SER A 298 18.36 4.63 8.70
CA SER A 298 19.82 4.83 8.71
C SER A 298 20.41 5.28 7.37
N SER A 299 19.80 4.97 6.23
CA SER A 299 20.33 5.38 4.92
C SER A 299 20.37 6.91 4.79
N LEU A 300 21.46 7.46 4.24
CA LEU A 300 21.50 8.86 3.86
C LEU A 300 20.72 9.04 2.54
N TRP A 301 19.71 9.91 2.54
CA TRP A 301 18.87 10.17 1.37
C TRP A 301 19.32 11.45 0.67
N LEU A 302 19.81 11.30 -0.56
CA LEU A 302 20.26 12.40 -1.40
C LEU A 302 19.31 12.58 -2.59
N ASP A 303 19.18 13.82 -3.05
CA ASP A 303 18.52 14.12 -4.30
C ASP A 303 19.42 13.77 -5.50
N ALA A 304 18.91 13.97 -6.71
CA ALA A 304 19.65 13.69 -7.93
C ALA A 304 20.93 14.52 -8.12
N LYS A 305 21.11 15.60 -7.36
CA LYS A 305 22.29 16.48 -7.39
C LYS A 305 23.28 16.16 -6.26
N GLY A 306 23.00 15.13 -5.45
CA GLY A 306 23.85 14.69 -4.36
C GLY A 306 23.69 15.50 -3.08
N LYS A 307 22.67 16.37 -2.99
CA LYS A 307 22.34 17.10 -1.76
C LYS A 307 21.36 16.31 -0.92
N ARG A 308 21.53 16.37 0.40
CA ARG A 308 20.63 15.65 1.30
C ARG A 308 19.22 16.26 1.25
N LEU A 309 18.21 15.38 1.27
CA LEU A 309 16.83 15.82 1.37
C LEU A 309 16.60 16.60 2.68
N PRO A 310 15.76 17.66 2.68
CA PRO A 310 15.52 18.48 3.86
C PRO A 310 14.82 17.69 4.97
N ALA A 311 15.03 18.10 6.22
CA ALA A 311 14.30 17.52 7.34
C ALA A 311 12.77 17.76 7.18
N PRO A 312 11.90 16.80 7.50
CA PRO A 312 12.18 15.46 8.04
C PRO A 312 12.15 14.34 6.98
N LEU A 313 12.51 14.62 5.73
CA LEU A 313 12.43 13.66 4.61
C LEU A 313 13.54 12.61 4.66
N TYR A 314 13.49 11.78 5.70
CA TYR A 314 14.35 10.63 5.93
C TYR A 314 13.65 9.33 5.52
N PRO A 315 14.39 8.23 5.33
CA PRO A 315 13.77 6.95 4.99
C PRO A 315 12.75 6.52 6.05
N GLY A 316 11.48 6.32 5.64
CA GLY A 316 10.39 5.92 6.53
C GLY A 316 9.79 7.04 7.41
N PHE A 317 9.81 8.31 6.96
CA PHE A 317 9.31 9.46 7.74
C PHE A 317 8.08 10.13 7.12
N ASP A 318 8.19 10.73 5.93
CA ASP A 318 7.05 11.32 5.19
C ASP A 318 7.18 11.02 3.70
N THR A 319 6.48 9.98 3.26
CA THR A 319 6.45 9.55 1.86
C THR A 319 5.89 10.64 0.94
N LEU A 320 4.80 11.31 1.35
CA LEU A 320 4.15 12.33 0.51
C LEU A 320 4.99 13.61 0.44
N GLY A 321 5.57 14.04 1.55
CA GLY A 321 6.51 15.16 1.57
C GLY A 321 7.75 14.89 0.71
N THR A 322 8.23 13.64 0.73
CA THR A 322 9.33 13.21 -0.16
C THR A 322 8.90 13.24 -1.62
N LEU A 323 7.71 12.77 -1.94
CA LEU A 323 7.18 12.79 -3.31
C LEU A 323 7.04 14.23 -3.83
N GLU A 324 6.54 15.13 -3.00
CA GLU A 324 6.39 16.56 -3.33
C GLU A 324 7.75 17.23 -3.57
N TYR A 325 8.75 16.95 -2.72
CA TYR A 325 10.12 17.42 -2.94
C TYR A 325 10.68 16.92 -4.28
N ILE A 326 10.54 15.62 -4.59
CA ILE A 326 11.04 15.05 -5.85
C ILE A 326 10.36 15.70 -7.05
N ALA A 327 9.02 15.79 -7.04
CA ALA A 327 8.25 16.40 -8.12
C ALA A 327 8.69 17.85 -8.42
N GLN A 328 9.00 18.63 -7.38
CA GLN A 328 9.45 20.02 -7.48
C GLN A 328 10.96 20.17 -7.77
N SER A 329 11.77 19.14 -7.51
CA SER A 329 13.23 19.18 -7.71
C SER A 329 13.66 19.23 -9.18
N GLY A 330 12.76 18.82 -10.09
CA GLY A 330 13.03 18.65 -11.51
C GLY A 330 13.67 17.31 -11.89
N SER A 331 13.88 16.39 -10.94
CA SER A 331 14.32 15.00 -11.19
C SER A 331 13.25 13.99 -10.83
N ASP A 332 13.33 12.78 -11.40
CA ASP A 332 12.40 11.67 -11.15
C ASP A 332 12.96 10.61 -10.19
N TYR A 333 14.20 10.77 -9.76
CA TYR A 333 14.90 9.80 -8.94
C TYR A 333 15.70 10.47 -7.83
N THR A 334 16.03 9.67 -6.82
CA THR A 334 16.87 10.04 -5.67
C THR A 334 17.87 8.92 -5.37
N TRP A 335 18.73 9.11 -4.38
CA TRP A 335 19.71 8.12 -3.96
C TRP A 335 19.60 7.79 -2.48
N PHE A 336 19.65 6.51 -2.15
CA PHE A 336 20.19 6.11 -0.84
C PHE A 336 21.69 5.92 -0.93
N ILE A 337 22.43 6.42 0.06
CA ILE A 337 23.82 6.06 0.37
C ILE A 337 23.85 5.33 1.70
N LEU A 338 24.41 4.13 1.71
CA LEU A 338 24.45 3.24 2.85
C LEU A 338 25.61 2.24 2.74
N ASN A 339 25.58 1.19 3.55
CA ASN A 339 26.55 0.10 3.50
C ASN A 339 25.88 -1.27 3.72
N ALA A 340 26.64 -2.34 3.52
CA ALA A 340 26.14 -3.71 3.63
C ALA A 340 25.49 -4.01 4.99
N LYS A 341 26.03 -3.45 6.08
CA LYS A 341 25.48 -3.65 7.44
C LYS A 341 24.11 -2.98 7.64
N ILE A 342 23.86 -1.85 6.97
CA ILE A 342 22.53 -1.22 6.94
C ILE A 342 21.58 -2.09 6.11
N ILE A 343 21.97 -2.52 4.90
CA ILE A 343 21.13 -3.39 4.05
C ILE A 343 20.73 -4.67 4.80
N GLU A 344 21.70 -5.33 5.44
CA GLU A 344 21.50 -6.57 6.19
C GLU A 344 20.35 -6.48 7.19
N LYS A 345 20.25 -5.35 7.90
CA LYS A 345 19.30 -5.21 9.01
C LYS A 345 18.06 -4.40 8.68
N GLU A 346 18.16 -3.43 7.78
CA GLU A 346 17.14 -2.40 7.58
C GLU A 346 16.41 -2.52 6.25
N PHE A 347 16.86 -3.33 5.29
CA PHE A 347 16.14 -3.48 4.03
C PHE A 347 15.13 -4.62 4.13
N ALA A 348 13.87 -4.28 3.90
CA ALA A 348 12.80 -5.26 3.64
C ALA A 348 12.09 -4.85 2.34
N LEU A 349 11.44 -5.80 1.69
CA LEU A 349 10.78 -5.57 0.40
C LEU A 349 9.28 -5.77 0.54
N SER A 350 8.46 -4.87 -0.04
CA SER A 350 7.02 -4.83 0.21
C SER A 350 6.19 -5.94 -0.45
N GLY A 351 6.76 -6.66 -1.43
CA GLY A 351 6.09 -7.73 -2.15
C GLY A 351 6.09 -9.04 -1.37
N GLN A 352 4.94 -9.72 -1.28
CA GLN A 352 4.84 -11.00 -0.57
C GLN A 352 5.82 -12.06 -1.10
N GLU A 353 6.08 -12.02 -2.41
CA GLU A 353 6.99 -12.90 -3.14
C GLU A 353 8.45 -12.70 -2.73
N GLN A 354 8.77 -11.52 -2.17
CA GLN A 354 10.09 -11.19 -1.65
C GLN A 354 10.27 -11.62 -0.18
N ASN A 355 9.27 -12.27 0.42
CA ASN A 355 9.27 -12.67 1.83
C ASN A 355 8.83 -14.15 1.99
N PRO A 356 9.58 -15.10 1.39
CA PRO A 356 9.18 -16.50 1.30
C PRO A 356 9.02 -17.18 2.67
N ASP A 357 9.79 -16.78 3.68
CA ASP A 357 9.71 -17.30 5.05
C ASP A 357 8.38 -16.93 5.73
N LEU A 358 7.99 -15.65 5.66
CA LEU A 358 6.73 -15.14 6.21
C LEU A 358 5.53 -15.64 5.41
N THR A 359 5.59 -15.58 4.08
CA THR A 359 4.52 -16.01 3.17
C THR A 359 4.31 -17.53 3.26
N GLY A 360 5.40 -18.30 3.22
CA GLY A 360 5.40 -19.75 3.37
C GLY A 360 5.08 -20.24 4.78
N ARG A 361 5.00 -19.32 5.75
CA ARG A 361 4.71 -19.63 7.16
C ARG A 361 5.74 -20.60 7.78
N SER A 362 6.99 -20.46 7.36
CA SER A 362 8.09 -21.37 7.72
C SER A 362 8.90 -20.80 8.89
N VAL A 363 8.62 -21.29 10.10
CA VAL A 363 9.41 -20.91 11.30
C VAL A 363 10.87 -21.33 11.15
N ARG A 364 11.12 -22.46 10.48
CA ARG A 364 12.48 -22.95 10.21
C ARG A 364 13.27 -21.99 9.33
N GLU A 365 12.69 -21.53 8.22
CA GLU A 365 13.35 -20.56 7.33
C GLU A 365 13.56 -19.22 8.01
N LEU A 366 12.58 -18.75 8.80
CA LEU A 366 12.72 -17.52 9.58
C LEU A 366 13.87 -17.59 10.60
N LEU A 367 14.04 -18.72 11.28
CA LEU A 367 15.16 -18.92 12.21
C LEU A 367 16.48 -19.03 11.45
N ALA A 368 16.50 -19.73 10.32
CA ALA A 368 17.69 -19.88 9.48
C ALA A 368 18.14 -18.55 8.87
N SER A 369 17.21 -17.70 8.40
CA SER A 369 17.50 -16.38 7.84
C SER A 369 18.08 -15.43 8.89
N ARG A 370 17.61 -15.53 10.14
CA ARG A 370 18.14 -14.73 11.27
C ARG A 370 19.47 -15.22 11.85
N ALA A 371 19.83 -16.47 11.61
CA ALA A 371 21.09 -17.06 12.08
C ALA A 371 22.26 -16.84 11.11
N ARG A 372 21.99 -16.53 9.85
CA ARG A 372 23.01 -16.24 8.84
C ARG A 372 23.42 -14.76 8.93
N SER A 373 24.71 -14.50 8.77
CA SER A 373 25.22 -13.15 8.53
C SER A 373 24.93 -12.73 7.08
N GLY A 374 24.61 -11.46 6.87
CA GLY A 374 24.28 -10.89 5.57
C GLY A 374 22.77 -10.73 5.36
N PRO A 375 22.37 -9.94 4.35
CA PRO A 375 20.96 -9.64 4.12
C PRO A 375 20.15 -10.88 3.76
N PRO A 376 18.81 -10.82 3.96
CA PRO A 376 17.91 -11.85 3.47
C PRO A 376 18.14 -12.11 1.98
N SER A 377 18.08 -13.37 1.55
CA SER A 377 18.40 -13.77 0.17
C SER A 377 17.69 -12.95 -0.92
N PRO A 378 16.39 -12.58 -0.78
CA PRO A 378 15.73 -11.70 -1.75
C PRO A 378 16.39 -10.32 -1.84
N VAL A 379 16.79 -9.73 -0.71
CA VAL A 379 17.49 -8.44 -0.67
C VAL A 379 18.88 -8.56 -1.29
N GLN A 380 19.63 -9.62 -0.97
CA GLN A 380 20.95 -9.86 -1.58
C GLN A 380 20.83 -9.98 -3.11
N ALA A 381 19.80 -10.66 -3.61
CA ALA A 381 19.57 -10.78 -5.04
C ALA A 381 19.36 -9.42 -5.74
N PHE A 382 18.76 -8.44 -5.06
CA PHE A 382 18.68 -7.06 -5.59
C PHE A 382 20.03 -6.35 -5.58
N VAL A 383 20.86 -6.56 -4.56
CA VAL A 383 22.22 -6.02 -4.54
C VAL A 383 23.05 -6.60 -5.69
N ASP A 384 22.89 -7.88 -5.97
CA ASP A 384 23.70 -8.58 -6.97
C ASP A 384 23.22 -8.37 -8.41
N ARG A 385 21.90 -8.25 -8.62
CA ARG A 385 21.27 -8.27 -9.97
C ARG A 385 20.44 -7.03 -10.28
N GLY A 386 20.16 -6.19 -9.30
CA GLY A 386 19.31 -5.01 -9.48
C GLY A 386 20.04 -3.91 -10.23
N VAL A 387 19.43 -3.44 -11.32
CA VAL A 387 19.99 -2.37 -12.17
C VAL A 387 20.16 -1.03 -11.45
N ASP A 388 19.50 -0.86 -10.31
CA ASP A 388 19.53 0.36 -9.50
C ASP A 388 20.60 0.37 -8.41
N PHE A 389 21.33 -0.74 -8.21
CA PHE A 389 22.30 -0.90 -7.13
C PHE A 389 23.73 -0.75 -7.64
N VAL A 390 24.54 0.04 -6.92
CA VAL A 390 25.99 0.12 -7.13
C VAL A 390 26.71 -0.05 -5.80
N SER A 391 27.83 -0.78 -5.80
CA SER A 391 28.63 -1.05 -4.60
C SER A 391 30.09 -0.72 -4.84
N ALA A 392 30.77 -0.20 -3.83
CA ALA A 392 32.20 0.11 -3.89
C ALA A 392 32.85 0.08 -2.49
N ASN A 393 34.19 0.00 -2.44
CA ASN A 393 34.94 -0.05 -1.19
C ASN A 393 35.34 1.34 -0.66
N SER A 394 35.12 2.38 -1.45
CA SER A 394 35.35 3.78 -1.06
C SER A 394 34.23 4.68 -1.60
N LEU A 395 34.02 5.83 -0.94
CA LEU A 395 33.02 6.80 -1.38
C LEU A 395 33.32 7.36 -2.77
N ARG A 396 34.61 7.52 -3.11
CA ARG A 396 35.00 8.07 -4.43
C ARG A 396 34.64 7.11 -5.55
N GLU A 397 34.99 5.84 -5.40
CA GLU A 397 34.60 4.79 -6.35
C GLU A 397 33.07 4.63 -6.42
N LEU A 398 32.38 4.77 -5.29
CA LEU A 398 30.91 4.71 -5.25
C LEU A 398 30.29 5.81 -6.10
N VAL A 399 30.70 7.07 -5.92
CA VAL A 399 30.19 8.21 -6.71
C VAL A 399 30.55 8.03 -8.18
N SER A 400 31.76 7.55 -8.49
CA SER A 400 32.12 7.21 -9.87
C SER A 400 31.18 6.17 -10.46
N ALA A 401 30.83 5.11 -9.73
CA ALA A 401 29.88 4.08 -10.18
C ALA A 401 28.45 4.61 -10.32
N MET A 402 27.99 5.46 -9.39
CA MET A 402 26.69 6.14 -9.49
C MET A 402 26.57 6.94 -10.78
N ASN A 403 27.64 7.64 -11.18
CA ASN A 403 27.70 8.43 -12.42
C ASN A 403 27.76 7.59 -13.70
N GLN A 404 27.97 6.27 -13.61
CA GLN A 404 27.91 5.35 -14.76
C GLN A 404 26.51 4.75 -14.97
N LEU A 405 25.58 4.91 -14.03
CA LEU A 405 24.21 4.43 -14.21
C LEU A 405 23.48 5.25 -15.28
N PRO A 406 22.57 4.63 -16.06
CA PRO A 406 21.82 5.35 -17.08
C PRO A 406 20.87 6.38 -16.46
N ASP A 407 20.58 7.44 -17.22
CA ASP A 407 19.62 8.48 -16.88
C ASP A 407 19.88 9.11 -15.51
N VAL A 408 21.14 9.46 -15.25
CA VAL A 408 21.56 10.18 -14.03
C VAL A 408 22.26 11.48 -14.39
N LEU A 409 22.01 12.52 -13.60
CA LEU A 409 22.80 13.74 -13.59
C LEU A 409 24.19 13.43 -13.03
N PRO A 410 25.27 13.97 -13.63
CA PRO A 410 26.61 13.84 -13.08
C PRO A 410 26.68 14.42 -11.67
N LEU A 411 27.01 13.58 -10.70
CA LEU A 411 27.25 13.96 -9.32
C LEU A 411 28.69 14.45 -9.14
N ASP A 412 28.83 15.58 -8.47
CA ASP A 412 30.11 16.04 -7.96
C ASP A 412 30.48 15.29 -6.66
N TYR A 413 31.69 14.73 -6.64
CA TYR A 413 32.19 13.99 -5.48
C TYR A 413 32.25 14.85 -4.22
N SER A 414 32.66 16.12 -4.33
CA SER A 414 32.84 16.96 -3.15
C SER A 414 31.50 17.21 -2.44
N THR A 415 30.44 17.44 -3.23
CA THR A 415 29.07 17.59 -2.75
C THR A 415 28.59 16.37 -1.97
N VAL A 416 28.75 15.15 -2.50
CA VAL A 416 28.34 13.92 -1.80
C VAL A 416 29.23 13.65 -0.58
N ALA A 417 30.53 13.90 -0.68
CA ALA A 417 31.48 13.69 0.40
C ALA A 417 31.20 14.60 1.62
N ASP A 418 30.78 15.84 1.39
CA ASP A 418 30.39 16.76 2.46
C ASP A 418 29.18 16.22 3.25
N GLU A 419 28.14 15.74 2.57
CA GLU A 419 26.95 15.18 3.21
C GLU A 419 27.26 13.91 4.04
N VAL A 420 28.04 12.98 3.46
CA VAL A 420 28.45 11.75 4.14
C VAL A 420 29.32 12.07 5.36
N THR A 421 30.30 12.97 5.20
CA THR A 421 31.21 13.36 6.28
C THR A 421 30.48 14.08 7.41
N ALA A 422 29.56 15.00 7.08
CA ALA A 422 28.76 15.71 8.08
C ALA A 422 27.93 14.72 8.92
N ARG A 423 27.21 13.81 8.27
CA ARG A 423 26.44 12.76 8.96
C ARG A 423 27.33 11.87 9.84
N ASP A 424 28.47 11.41 9.33
CA ASP A 424 29.36 10.50 10.04
C ASP A 424 30.05 11.13 11.27
N ARG A 425 30.26 12.46 11.26
CA ARG A 425 30.70 13.22 12.44
C ARG A 425 29.63 13.24 13.52
N GLU A 426 28.37 13.45 13.13
CA GLU A 426 27.22 13.50 14.02
C GLU A 426 26.91 12.14 14.68
N VAL A 427 27.13 11.03 13.96
CA VAL A 427 27.03 9.68 14.54
C VAL A 427 27.93 9.50 15.76
N ALA A 428 29.16 10.03 15.72
CA ALA A 428 30.14 9.91 16.81
C ALA A 428 29.79 10.82 18.02
N ASN A 429 29.01 11.87 17.81
CA ASN A 429 28.62 12.82 18.85
C ASN A 429 27.32 12.40 19.57
N ARG A 430 27.40 12.07 20.87
CA ARG A 430 26.23 11.64 21.67
C ARG A 430 25.12 12.69 21.78
N PHE A 431 25.44 13.98 21.66
CA PHE A 431 24.47 15.09 21.76
C PHE A 431 23.94 15.59 20.41
N SER A 432 24.30 14.91 19.31
CA SER A 432 24.05 15.26 17.89
C SER A 432 22.86 16.20 17.62
N LYS A 433 23.10 17.23 16.81
CA LYS A 433 22.06 18.15 16.32
C LYS A 433 21.42 17.70 15.01
N ASP A 434 21.91 16.62 14.42
CA ASP A 434 21.32 16.02 13.23
C ASP A 434 20.05 15.26 13.62
N SER A 435 18.92 15.73 13.10
CA SER A 435 17.61 15.17 13.41
C SER A 435 17.44 13.73 12.92
N GLN A 436 18.10 13.31 11.83
CA GLN A 436 18.08 11.90 11.42
C GLN A 436 18.84 11.03 12.42
N ILE A 437 20.04 11.45 12.85
CA ILE A 437 20.83 10.69 13.83
C ILE A 437 20.08 10.59 15.16
N THR A 438 19.44 11.68 15.59
CA THR A 438 18.56 11.70 16.75
C THR A 438 17.41 10.71 16.59
N ALA A 439 16.78 10.66 15.42
CA ALA A 439 15.67 9.77 15.16
C ALA A 439 16.08 8.29 15.07
N ILE A 440 17.25 7.96 14.51
CA ILE A 440 17.80 6.58 14.53
C ILE A 440 18.01 6.13 15.98
N ARG A 441 18.56 6.99 16.84
CA ARG A 441 18.75 6.69 18.27
C ARG A 441 17.41 6.50 18.99
N ALA A 442 16.45 7.38 18.72
CA ALA A 442 15.10 7.30 19.29
C ALA A 442 14.38 6.00 18.88
N ALA A 443 14.43 5.61 17.61
CA ALA A 443 13.84 4.37 17.12
C ALA A 443 14.38 3.14 17.86
N ARG A 444 15.66 3.14 18.21
CA ARG A 444 16.30 2.04 18.96
C ARG A 444 15.93 1.97 20.44
N THR A 445 15.17 2.93 20.97
CA THR A 445 14.61 2.81 22.32
C THR A 445 13.47 1.78 22.35
N TYR A 446 12.76 1.61 21.23
CA TYR A 446 11.78 0.56 21.06
C TYR A 446 12.48 -0.79 20.80
N LEU A 447 12.13 -1.79 21.63
CA LEU A 447 12.73 -3.12 21.59
C LEU A 447 12.58 -3.78 20.21
N GLY A 448 11.41 -3.63 19.58
CA GLY A 448 11.13 -4.26 18.30
C GLY A 448 12.06 -3.76 17.19
N ASP A 449 12.27 -2.45 17.13
CA ASP A 449 13.18 -1.82 16.17
C ASP A 449 14.64 -2.16 16.48
N ARG A 450 15.06 -2.07 17.75
CA ARG A 450 16.44 -2.36 18.15
C ARG A 450 16.89 -3.76 17.76
N LEU A 451 16.00 -4.75 17.94
CA LEU A 451 16.28 -6.14 17.64
C LEU A 451 16.11 -6.46 16.16
N GLY A 452 14.99 -6.03 15.56
CA GLY A 452 14.56 -6.55 14.26
C GLY A 452 14.76 -5.63 13.07
N ARG A 453 15.00 -4.32 13.26
CA ARG A 453 14.80 -3.37 12.16
C ARG A 453 15.82 -2.26 12.01
N VAL A 454 16.36 -1.72 13.10
CA VAL A 454 17.21 -0.53 13.09
C VAL A 454 18.61 -0.91 13.57
N VAL A 455 19.61 -0.70 12.72
CA VAL A 455 21.01 -0.95 13.03
C VAL A 455 21.55 0.08 14.03
N ALA A 456 22.56 -0.29 14.80
CA ALA A 456 23.22 0.69 15.66
C ALA A 456 23.86 1.79 14.80
N PRO A 457 23.71 3.08 15.15
CA PRO A 457 24.34 4.16 14.41
C PRO A 457 25.84 3.92 14.28
N HIS A 458 26.33 3.97 13.05
CA HIS A 458 27.73 3.86 12.70
C HIS A 458 28.00 4.70 11.45
N ARG A 459 29.28 4.95 11.19
CA ARG A 459 29.74 5.72 10.04
C ARG A 459 29.43 4.96 8.75
N LEU A 460 28.92 5.64 7.73
CA LEU A 460 28.71 5.03 6.42
C LEU A 460 30.04 4.60 5.80
N ALA A 461 31.10 5.40 6.02
CA ALA A 461 32.45 5.13 5.53
C ALA A 461 33.25 4.16 6.42
N ASP A 462 32.65 3.46 7.39
CA ASP A 462 33.36 2.45 8.19
C ASP A 462 33.65 1.21 7.32
N PRO A 463 34.94 0.87 7.05
CA PRO A 463 35.29 -0.29 6.23
C PRO A 463 34.78 -1.61 6.82
N LYS A 464 34.58 -1.69 8.14
CA LYS A 464 34.06 -2.89 8.81
C LYS A 464 32.55 -3.09 8.60
N ALA A 465 31.85 -2.07 8.11
CA ALA A 465 30.45 -2.13 7.76
C ALA A 465 30.22 -2.23 6.23
N GLY A 466 31.30 -2.20 5.45
CA GLY A 466 31.30 -2.17 4.00
C GLY A 466 30.89 -3.49 3.33
N PRO A 467 30.81 -3.51 1.99
CA PRO A 467 31.04 -2.38 1.08
C PRO A 467 30.03 -1.24 1.25
N MET A 468 30.40 -0.04 0.76
CA MET A 468 29.43 1.05 0.60
C MET A 468 28.51 0.75 -0.58
N ILE A 469 27.26 1.16 -0.47
CA ILE A 469 26.23 0.86 -1.46
C ILE A 469 25.45 2.15 -1.73
N ALA A 470 25.13 2.39 -3.00
CA ALA A 470 24.17 3.39 -3.41
C ALA A 470 23.02 2.73 -4.17
N VAL A 471 21.81 3.25 -3.99
CA VAL A 471 20.60 2.75 -4.64
C VAL A 471 19.89 3.89 -5.32
N LYS A 472 19.70 3.81 -6.65
CA LYS A 472 18.86 4.72 -7.42
C LYS A 472 17.39 4.41 -7.11
N LEU A 473 16.68 5.38 -6.56
CA LEU A 473 15.29 5.22 -6.16
C LEU A 473 14.36 5.93 -7.13
N HIS A 474 13.28 5.26 -7.49
CA HIS A 474 12.25 5.73 -8.40
C HIS A 474 10.93 5.93 -7.67
N ILE A 475 10.05 6.74 -8.28
CA ILE A 475 8.67 6.84 -7.84
C ILE A 475 7.88 5.62 -8.33
N LEU A 476 7.19 4.97 -7.40
CA LEU A 476 6.40 3.77 -7.61
C LEU A 476 4.90 4.08 -7.46
N THR A 477 4.14 3.97 -8.55
CA THR A 477 2.68 4.10 -8.49
C THR A 477 2.11 2.98 -7.63
N ARG A 478 1.15 3.30 -6.75
CA ARG A 478 0.62 2.30 -5.82
C ARG A 478 -0.85 2.41 -5.50
N LYS A 479 -1.30 3.52 -4.89
CA LYS A 479 -2.67 3.63 -4.37
C LYS A 479 -3.35 4.91 -4.82
N THR A 480 -4.65 4.78 -5.07
CA THR A 480 -5.61 5.89 -5.12
C THR A 480 -6.20 6.05 -3.72
N LEU A 481 -6.08 7.25 -3.13
CA LEU A 481 -6.67 7.56 -1.83
C LEU A 481 -8.06 8.20 -1.98
N GLY A 482 -8.32 8.90 -3.09
CA GLY A 482 -9.66 9.34 -3.48
C GLY A 482 -10.55 8.22 -4.03
N GLY A 483 -11.81 8.52 -4.34
CA GLY A 483 -12.70 7.56 -5.00
C GLY A 483 -14.18 7.90 -4.90
N LEU A 484 -15.02 6.88 -5.09
CA LEU A 484 -16.46 6.94 -4.93
C LEU A 484 -16.80 7.33 -3.48
N GLU A 485 -17.60 8.38 -3.32
CA GLU A 485 -18.10 8.82 -2.02
C GLU A 485 -19.15 7.82 -1.52
N THR A 486 -19.04 7.44 -0.24
CA THR A 486 -19.96 6.49 0.40
C THR A 486 -20.28 6.91 1.83
N ASP A 487 -21.50 6.64 2.27
CA ASP A 487 -21.82 6.72 3.71
C ASP A 487 -21.21 5.55 4.50
N LEU A 488 -21.47 5.45 5.81
CA LEU A 488 -20.93 4.40 6.68
C LEU A 488 -21.53 3.00 6.43
N ASP A 489 -22.66 2.91 5.76
CA ASP A 489 -23.24 1.65 5.28
C ASP A 489 -22.69 1.26 3.89
N SER A 490 -21.71 2.04 3.40
CA SER A 490 -21.05 1.86 2.11
C SER A 490 -21.96 2.08 0.91
N ARG A 491 -23.12 2.74 1.08
CA ARG A 491 -23.97 3.16 -0.04
C ARG A 491 -23.27 4.27 -0.80
N VAL A 492 -23.22 4.17 -2.12
CA VAL A 492 -22.62 5.21 -2.96
C VAL A 492 -23.48 6.46 -2.91
N ILE A 493 -22.84 7.63 -2.85
CA ILE A 493 -23.52 8.92 -2.85
C ILE A 493 -23.63 9.45 -4.29
N LYS A 494 -24.80 9.95 -4.67
CA LYS A 494 -25.05 10.64 -5.94
C LYS A 494 -24.47 12.05 -5.92
N SER A 495 -24.37 12.67 -7.08
CA SER A 495 -23.90 14.05 -7.22
C SER A 495 -24.71 15.07 -6.40
N ASP A 496 -26.00 14.80 -6.19
CA ASP A 496 -26.94 15.58 -5.37
C ASP A 496 -26.79 15.38 -3.85
N GLY A 497 -25.92 14.46 -3.41
CA GLY A 497 -25.65 14.17 -2.00
C GLY A 497 -26.55 13.10 -1.37
N THR A 498 -27.50 12.52 -2.11
CA THR A 498 -28.35 11.43 -1.63
C THR A 498 -27.73 10.05 -1.91
N PRO A 499 -28.06 9.00 -1.13
CA PRO A 499 -27.66 7.63 -1.46
C PRO A 499 -28.16 7.20 -2.86
N PHE A 500 -27.35 6.42 -3.55
CA PHE A 500 -27.68 5.83 -4.85
C PHE A 500 -28.25 4.42 -4.62
N ASP A 501 -29.57 4.30 -4.76
CA ASP A 501 -30.29 3.06 -4.49
C ASP A 501 -29.73 1.88 -5.28
N GLY A 502 -29.53 0.76 -4.59
CA GLY A 502 -28.97 -0.48 -5.15
C GLY A 502 -27.46 -0.45 -5.38
N LEU A 503 -26.74 0.64 -5.08
CA LEU A 503 -25.32 0.78 -5.37
C LEU A 503 -24.45 0.99 -4.12
N TYR A 504 -23.43 0.14 -4.00
CA TYR A 504 -22.44 0.18 -2.91
C TYR A 504 -21.02 0.17 -3.47
N ALA A 505 -20.07 0.68 -2.69
CA ALA A 505 -18.67 0.60 -3.03
C ALA A 505 -17.79 0.33 -1.81
N ALA A 506 -16.70 -0.41 -2.04
CA ALA A 506 -15.75 -0.76 -0.99
C ALA A 506 -14.37 -1.02 -1.58
N GLY A 507 -13.34 -0.86 -0.74
CA GLY A 507 -11.97 -1.01 -1.21
C GLY A 507 -11.48 0.29 -1.86
N GLU A 508 -10.46 0.16 -2.73
CA GLU A 508 -9.68 1.31 -3.20
C GLU A 508 -10.51 2.22 -4.11
N VAL A 509 -11.46 1.63 -4.82
CA VAL A 509 -12.41 2.35 -5.68
C VAL A 509 -13.24 3.38 -4.90
N ALA A 510 -13.42 3.17 -3.59
CA ALA A 510 -14.10 4.07 -2.67
C ALA A 510 -13.11 4.86 -1.78
N GLY A 511 -11.85 5.02 -2.19
CA GLY A 511 -10.80 5.65 -1.37
C GLY A 511 -10.51 4.90 -0.07
N PHE A 512 -10.84 3.60 -0.02
CA PHE A 512 -10.94 2.74 1.16
C PHE A 512 -11.94 3.18 2.25
N GLY A 513 -12.94 3.98 1.87
CA GLY A 513 -14.22 4.20 2.56
C GLY A 513 -14.66 5.67 2.57
N GLY A 514 -15.76 6.02 1.91
CA GLY A 514 -16.23 7.41 1.83
C GLY A 514 -15.47 8.30 0.85
N GLY A 515 -14.71 7.72 -0.08
CA GLY A 515 -13.99 8.41 -1.13
C GLY A 515 -12.69 9.08 -0.69
N GLY A 516 -12.18 8.77 0.51
CA GLY A 516 -11.02 9.49 1.01
C GLY A 516 -10.58 9.21 2.44
N VAL A 517 -10.85 8.06 3.05
CA VAL A 517 -10.66 7.82 4.51
C VAL A 517 -9.28 8.20 5.06
N HIS A 518 -8.26 8.19 4.20
CA HIS A 518 -6.89 8.53 4.57
C HIS A 518 -6.57 10.02 4.44
N GLY A 519 -7.43 10.85 3.84
CA GLY A 519 -7.06 12.21 3.48
C GLY A 519 -5.86 12.22 2.53
N TYR A 520 -4.90 13.12 2.75
CA TYR A 520 -3.73 13.26 1.87
C TYR A 520 -2.67 12.17 2.07
N ARG A 521 -2.53 11.62 3.27
CA ARG A 521 -1.48 10.65 3.61
C ARG A 521 -2.06 9.43 4.30
N ALA A 522 -1.49 8.26 4.08
CA ALA A 522 -1.94 7.05 4.77
C ALA A 522 -1.05 6.72 5.97
N LEU A 523 -1.63 6.04 6.97
CA LEU A 523 -0.85 5.36 8.00
C LEU A 523 -0.54 3.93 7.55
N GLU A 524 0.61 3.41 7.95
CA GLU A 524 1.02 2.06 7.55
C GLU A 524 0.08 0.97 8.10
N GLY A 525 -0.25 -0.01 7.25
CA GLY A 525 -1.12 -1.13 7.61
C GLY A 525 -2.62 -0.83 7.54
N THR A 526 -3.02 0.37 7.11
CA THR A 526 -4.44 0.73 7.04
C THR A 526 -5.11 0.20 5.77
N PHE A 527 -4.41 0.11 4.63
CA PHE A 527 -5.00 -0.24 3.34
C PHE A 527 -5.74 -1.59 3.32
N LEU A 528 -5.07 -2.69 3.71
CA LEU A 528 -5.72 -4.01 3.76
C LEU A 528 -6.86 -4.05 4.78
N GLY A 529 -6.66 -3.40 5.92
CA GLY A 529 -7.72 -3.27 6.91
C GLY A 529 -8.90 -2.45 6.38
N GLY A 530 -8.65 -1.42 5.55
CA GLY A 530 -9.66 -0.59 4.91
C GLY A 530 -10.51 -1.40 3.94
N CYS A 531 -9.87 -2.22 3.09
CA CYS A 531 -10.58 -3.21 2.28
C CYS A 531 -11.51 -4.10 3.10
N ILE A 532 -11.01 -4.61 4.25
CA ILE A 532 -11.80 -5.47 5.15
C ILE A 532 -12.97 -4.69 5.76
N PHE A 533 -12.70 -3.49 6.27
CA PHE A 533 -13.70 -2.69 6.97
C PHE A 533 -14.82 -2.23 6.04
N SER A 534 -14.46 -1.57 4.92
CA SER A 534 -15.45 -1.13 3.94
C SER A 534 -16.14 -2.32 3.25
N GLY A 535 -15.41 -3.42 2.97
CA GLY A 535 -16.02 -4.62 2.38
C GLY A 535 -17.06 -5.25 3.30
N ARG A 536 -16.78 -5.26 4.62
CA ARG A 536 -17.74 -5.72 5.64
C ARG A 536 -18.94 -4.80 5.72
N ALA A 537 -18.74 -3.48 5.69
CA ALA A 537 -19.83 -2.50 5.67
C ALA A 537 -20.72 -2.70 4.43
N ALA A 538 -20.14 -2.72 3.23
CA ALA A 538 -20.89 -2.89 1.98
C ALA A 538 -21.69 -4.19 1.94
N GLY A 539 -21.10 -5.32 2.35
CA GLY A 539 -21.84 -6.59 2.39
C GLY A 539 -22.96 -6.61 3.43
N ARG A 540 -22.85 -5.81 4.50
CA ARG A 540 -23.91 -5.67 5.51
C ARG A 540 -24.99 -4.70 5.10
N GLY A 541 -24.62 -3.55 4.51
CA GLY A 541 -25.54 -2.55 3.99
C GLY A 541 -26.40 -3.16 2.87
N ALA A 542 -25.77 -3.75 1.86
CA ALA A 542 -26.49 -4.39 0.75
C ALA A 542 -27.45 -5.49 1.22
N ALA A 543 -27.02 -6.37 2.13
CA ALA A 543 -27.90 -7.41 2.63
C ALA A 543 -28.98 -6.89 3.60
N GLY A 544 -28.75 -5.74 4.24
CA GLY A 544 -29.71 -5.08 5.12
C GLY A 544 -30.83 -4.41 4.33
N ASP A 545 -30.50 -3.74 3.23
CA ASP A 545 -31.48 -3.01 2.41
C ASP A 545 -32.33 -3.94 1.52
N ILE A 546 -31.88 -5.18 1.30
CA ILE A 546 -32.66 -6.22 0.58
C ILE A 546 -33.61 -6.99 1.51
N ALA A 547 -33.28 -7.12 2.80
CA ALA A 547 -34.03 -7.92 3.77
C ALA A 547 -35.26 -7.18 4.30
#